data_AF-A0A2E0ZG16-F1
#
_entry.id   AF-A0A2E0ZG16-F1
#
_cell.length_a   1.000
_cell.length_b   1.000
_cell.length_c   1.000
_cell.angle_alpha   90.00
_cell.angle_beta   90.00
_cell.angle_gamma   90.00
#
_symmetry.space_group_name_H-M   'P 1'
#
loop_
_entity.id
_entity.type
_entity.pdbx_description
1 polymer ?
#
loop_
_entity_poly.entity_id
_entity_poly.type
_entity_poly.pdbx_seq_one_letter_code
_entity_poly.pdbx_strand_id
1 'polypeptide(L)'
;MATSNPTTTTETSVPTTEPITTTTPKQGISRATLWIVFAAAVFPTHLWALVDFLQEYPAWIKRMNTAELLGAFSYMMGVFSLLDAILLFLGVLVLALILPYRFFREKFAALGSALALITAVWFIIFHSFPKWLEMRQLVPLGLWAVSYVLVLGLAYVQIMRNPKAEALVDNFMQRAVTLSALYLFIDFLSLIYVFIRNF
;
A
#
# COMPACT_ATOMS: atom_id res chain seq x y z
N MET A 1 -63.66 26.82 54.48
CA MET A 1 -62.19 26.74 54.34
C MET A 1 -61.92 25.74 53.21
N ALA A 2 -61.83 26.10 51.94
CA ALA A 2 -60.95 27.05 51.24
C ALA A 2 -59.45 26.72 51.39
N THR A 3 -58.87 26.13 50.34
CA THR A 3 -57.50 26.28 49.75
C THR A 3 -57.24 25.03 48.87
N SER A 4 -57.42 25.03 47.54
CA SER A 4 -56.71 25.68 46.41
C SER A 4 -55.40 24.98 45.96
N ASN A 5 -55.52 24.16 44.89
CA ASN A 5 -54.63 23.95 43.71
C ASN A 5 -53.10 23.68 43.85
N PRO A 6 -52.35 23.23 42.81
CA PRO A 6 -52.76 22.92 41.42
C PRO A 6 -52.30 21.54 40.88
N THR A 7 -52.98 21.13 39.80
CA THR A 7 -52.60 20.07 38.85
C THR A 7 -51.35 20.47 38.07
N THR A 8 -50.27 19.69 38.17
CA THR A 8 -49.10 19.81 37.29
C THR A 8 -49.36 19.01 36.02
N THR A 9 -49.74 19.70 34.95
CA THR A 9 -49.75 19.17 33.59
C THR A 9 -48.30 19.05 33.12
N THR A 10 -47.76 17.84 33.09
CA THR A 10 -46.49 17.56 32.41
C THR A 10 -46.77 17.48 30.92
N GLU A 11 -46.59 18.61 30.23
CA GLU A 11 -46.49 18.64 28.77
C GLU A 11 -45.36 17.71 28.34
N THR A 12 -45.74 16.60 27.71
CA THR A 12 -44.80 15.76 26.97
C THR A 12 -44.47 16.49 25.69
N SER A 13 -43.39 17.28 25.70
CA SER A 13 -42.80 17.83 24.48
C SER A 13 -42.25 16.67 23.66
N VAL A 14 -42.95 16.36 22.57
CA VAL A 14 -42.45 15.49 21.50
C VAL A 14 -41.17 16.11 20.97
N PRO A 15 -40.01 15.42 21.03
CA PRO A 15 -38.82 15.91 20.36
C PRO A 15 -39.07 15.79 18.86
N THR A 16 -39.28 16.95 18.23
CA THR A 16 -39.23 17.13 16.78
C THR A 16 -38.00 16.42 16.25
N THR A 17 -38.23 15.33 15.52
CA THR A 17 -37.19 14.57 14.84
C THR A 17 -36.62 15.47 13.76
N GLU A 18 -35.58 16.22 14.09
CA GLU A 18 -34.74 16.84 13.08
C GLU A 18 -34.23 15.72 12.17
N PRO A 19 -34.44 15.81 10.83
CA PRO A 19 -33.82 14.89 9.92
C PRO A 19 -32.31 15.11 10.07
N ILE A 20 -31.63 14.14 10.69
CA ILE A 20 -30.18 14.04 10.68
C ILE A 20 -29.79 13.94 9.21
N THR A 21 -29.55 15.09 8.59
CA THR A 21 -28.78 15.19 7.37
C THR A 21 -27.40 14.66 7.70
N THR A 22 -27.24 13.35 7.54
CA THR A 22 -25.97 12.66 7.37
C THR A 22 -25.33 13.23 6.11
N THR A 23 -24.77 14.42 6.26
CA THR A 23 -23.78 14.98 5.36
C THR A 23 -22.60 14.03 5.43
N THR A 24 -22.66 13.00 4.58
CA THR A 24 -21.54 12.12 4.28
C THR A 24 -20.37 13.05 4.00
N PRO A 25 -19.33 13.08 4.87
CA PRO A 25 -18.24 13.99 4.68
C PRO A 25 -17.68 13.70 3.29
N LYS A 26 -17.53 14.75 2.49
CA LYS A 26 -16.96 14.72 1.15
C LYS A 26 -15.52 14.23 1.31
N GLN A 27 -15.34 12.91 1.40
CA GLN A 27 -14.09 12.26 1.76
C GLN A 27 -13.14 12.43 0.58
N GLY A 28 -12.35 13.51 0.64
CA GLY A 28 -11.17 13.66 -0.19
C GLY A 28 -10.16 12.58 0.20
N ILE A 29 -9.22 12.30 -0.71
CA ILE A 29 -8.08 11.44 -0.42
C ILE A 29 -7.38 12.01 0.83
N SER A 30 -7.46 11.28 1.95
CA SER A 30 -6.82 11.70 3.20
C SER A 30 -5.32 11.41 3.12
N ARG A 31 -4.49 12.24 3.76
CA ARG A 31 -3.05 12.01 3.87
C ARG A 31 -2.72 10.65 4.49
N ALA A 32 -3.53 10.22 5.46
CA ALA A 32 -3.40 8.89 6.06
C ALA A 32 -3.63 7.77 5.04
N THR A 33 -4.60 7.95 4.13
CA THR A 33 -4.88 6.99 3.07
C THR A 33 -3.74 6.90 2.06
N LEU A 34 -3.15 8.04 1.68
CA LEU A 34 -1.94 8.04 0.84
C LEU A 34 -0.78 7.32 1.50
N TRP A 35 -0.60 7.52 2.80
CA TRP A 35 0.44 6.84 3.56
C TRP A 35 0.25 5.33 3.60
N ILE A 36 -1.00 4.86 3.73
CA ILE A 36 -1.34 3.43 3.67
C ILE A 36 -1.01 2.84 2.30
N VAL A 37 -1.36 3.54 1.22
CA VAL A 37 -1.04 3.09 -0.15
C VAL A 37 0.46 3.13 -0.43
N PHE A 38 1.16 4.13 0.11
CA PHE A 38 2.62 4.20 0.02
C PHE A 38 3.28 3.04 0.77
N ALA A 39 2.85 2.76 2.00
CA ALA A 39 3.31 1.59 2.75
C ALA A 39 3.03 0.27 2.02
N ALA A 40 1.91 0.18 1.29
CA ALA A 40 1.60 -0.99 0.47
C ALA A 40 2.58 -1.22 -0.69
N ALA A 41 3.23 -0.15 -1.18
CA ALA A 41 4.29 -0.23 -2.18
C ALA A 41 5.66 -0.49 -1.53
N VAL A 42 5.99 0.25 -0.46
CA VAL A 42 7.27 0.13 0.27
C VAL A 42 7.45 -1.25 0.88
N PHE A 43 6.44 -1.78 1.56
CA PHE A 43 6.57 -3.05 2.27
C PHE A 43 7.04 -4.22 1.39
N PRO A 44 6.35 -4.58 0.29
CA PRO A 44 6.75 -5.73 -0.51
C PRO A 44 8.06 -5.50 -1.28
N THR A 45 8.39 -4.27 -1.70
CA THR A 45 9.67 -4.00 -2.38
C THR A 45 10.85 -4.18 -1.44
N HIS A 46 10.76 -3.66 -0.22
CA HIS A 46 11.84 -3.77 0.77
C HIS A 46 11.96 -5.19 1.30
N LEU A 47 10.83 -5.89 1.46
CA LEU A 47 10.84 -7.30 1.82
C LEU A 47 11.55 -8.14 0.75
N TRP A 48 11.26 -7.89 -0.53
CA TRP A 48 11.93 -8.59 -1.62
C TRP A 48 13.42 -8.25 -1.70
N ALA A 49 13.78 -6.96 -1.65
CA ALA A 49 15.18 -6.53 -1.66
C ALA A 49 15.98 -7.14 -0.50
N LEU A 50 15.37 -7.30 0.68
CA LEU A 50 16.00 -7.98 1.81
C LEU A 50 16.21 -9.48 1.54
N VAL A 51 15.21 -10.15 0.95
CA VAL A 51 15.31 -11.58 0.60
C VAL A 51 16.41 -11.81 -0.43
N ASP A 52 16.46 -10.99 -1.47
CA ASP A 52 17.46 -11.02 -2.54
C ASP A 52 18.86 -10.79 -1.94
N PHE A 53 19.03 -9.74 -1.13
CA PHE A 53 20.28 -9.48 -0.39
C PHE A 53 20.73 -10.68 0.45
N LEU A 54 19.83 -11.32 1.19
CA LEU A 54 20.14 -12.49 2.02
C LEU A 54 20.49 -13.73 1.19
N GLN A 55 20.00 -13.82 -0.04
CA GLN A 55 20.33 -14.89 -0.98
C GLN A 55 21.74 -14.72 -1.55
N GLU A 56 22.18 -13.49 -1.85
CA GLU A 56 23.56 -13.22 -2.27
C GLU A 56 24.57 -13.14 -1.12
N TYR A 57 24.10 -12.82 0.10
CA TYR A 57 24.93 -12.66 1.29
C TYR A 57 25.99 -13.76 1.51
N PRO A 58 25.69 -15.08 1.37
CA PRO A 58 26.66 -16.15 1.58
C PRO A 58 27.81 -16.15 0.56
N ALA A 59 27.56 -15.61 -0.64
CA ALA A 59 28.57 -15.46 -1.67
C ALA A 59 29.44 -14.21 -1.42
N TRP A 60 28.84 -13.12 -0.96
CA TRP A 60 29.55 -11.85 -0.72
C TRP A 60 30.43 -11.89 0.51
N ILE A 61 30.03 -12.54 1.61
CA ILE A 61 30.86 -12.63 2.82
C ILE A 61 32.21 -13.34 2.58
N LYS A 62 32.29 -14.19 1.54
CA LYS A 62 33.53 -14.88 1.16
C LYS A 62 34.46 -14.02 0.31
N ARG A 63 33.96 -12.90 -0.25
CA ARG A 63 34.64 -12.11 -1.29
C ARG A 63 34.82 -10.64 -0.92
N MET A 64 34.03 -10.13 0.01
CA MET A 64 33.95 -8.70 0.35
C MET A 64 34.28 -8.46 1.82
N ASN A 65 34.88 -7.30 2.11
CA ASN A 65 35.10 -6.84 3.48
C ASN A 65 33.78 -6.25 4.05
N THR A 66 33.69 -6.09 5.38
CA THR A 66 32.47 -5.61 6.07
C THR A 66 31.99 -4.25 5.54
N ALA A 67 32.91 -3.34 5.20
CA ALA A 67 32.57 -2.03 4.64
C ALA A 67 31.99 -2.12 3.22
N GLU A 68 32.49 -3.05 2.41
CA GLU A 68 31.98 -3.28 1.05
C GLU A 68 30.58 -3.89 1.10
N LEU A 69 30.38 -4.85 2.01
CA LEU A 69 29.10 -5.50 2.24
C LEU A 69 28.04 -4.51 2.75
N LEU A 70 28.41 -3.64 3.69
CA LEU A 70 27.53 -2.58 4.18
C LEU A 70 27.16 -1.61 3.06
N GLY A 71 28.12 -1.26 2.19
CA GLY A 71 27.82 -0.45 1.03
C GLY A 71 26.89 -1.13 0.02
N ALA A 72 27.10 -2.42 -0.27
CA ALA A 72 26.20 -3.18 -1.13
C ALA A 72 24.77 -3.20 -0.57
N PHE A 73 24.62 -3.44 0.73
CA PHE A 73 23.34 -3.37 1.43
C PHE A 73 22.69 -1.99 1.29
N SER A 74 23.44 -0.91 1.56
CA SER A 74 22.92 0.45 1.49
C SER A 74 22.50 0.86 0.08
N TYR A 75 23.22 0.42 -0.96
CA TYR A 75 22.81 0.64 -2.35
C TYR A 75 21.51 -0.11 -2.69
N MET A 76 21.43 -1.38 -2.28
CA MET A 76 20.27 -2.23 -2.59
C MET A 76 18.99 -1.74 -1.91
N MET A 77 19.06 -1.43 -0.61
CA MET A 77 17.92 -0.90 0.14
C MET A 77 17.63 0.57 -0.22
N GLY A 78 18.60 1.45 -0.03
CA GLY A 78 18.36 2.89 -0.12
C GLY A 78 18.15 3.42 -1.53
N VAL A 79 18.83 2.85 -2.54
CA VAL A 79 18.77 3.38 -3.92
C VAL A 79 17.78 2.58 -4.77
N PHE A 80 17.92 1.25 -4.81
CA PHE A 80 17.07 0.42 -5.68
C PHE A 80 15.67 0.22 -5.09
N SER A 81 15.56 -0.32 -3.86
CA SER A 81 14.25 -0.63 -3.27
C SER A 81 13.37 0.60 -3.04
N LEU A 82 13.96 1.72 -2.60
CA LEU A 82 13.24 2.97 -2.44
C LEU A 82 12.73 3.52 -3.79
N LEU A 83 13.56 3.48 -4.84
CA LEU A 83 13.17 3.92 -6.17
C LEU A 83 12.01 3.08 -6.71
N ASP A 84 12.08 1.76 -6.57
CA ASP A 84 11.00 0.84 -6.98
C ASP A 84 9.71 1.09 -6.21
N ALA A 85 9.79 1.35 -4.90
CA ALA A 85 8.63 1.72 -4.09
C ALA A 85 7.98 3.02 -4.57
N ILE A 86 8.79 4.04 -4.88
CA ILE A 86 8.32 5.32 -5.41
C ILE A 86 7.67 5.13 -6.78
N LEU A 87 8.29 4.34 -7.68
CA LEU A 87 7.75 4.04 -9.00
C LEU A 87 6.41 3.30 -8.92
N LEU A 88 6.30 2.30 -8.03
CA LEU A 88 5.05 1.59 -7.79
C LEU A 88 3.96 2.53 -7.24
N PHE A 89 4.30 3.34 -6.24
CA PHE A 89 3.37 4.31 -5.67
C PHE A 89 2.88 5.31 -6.72
N LEU A 90 3.79 5.84 -7.54
CA LEU A 90 3.45 6.77 -8.60
C LEU A 90 2.58 6.11 -9.67
N GLY A 91 2.87 4.86 -10.03
CA GLY A 91 2.04 4.07 -10.94
C GLY A 91 0.61 3.90 -10.42
N VAL A 92 0.45 3.58 -9.14
CA VAL A 92 -0.87 3.50 -8.49
C VAL A 92 -1.58 4.85 -8.49
N LEU A 93 -0.86 5.94 -8.21
CA LEU A 93 -1.41 7.30 -8.21
C LEU A 93 -1.88 7.73 -9.60
N VAL A 94 -1.10 7.44 -10.64
CA VAL A 94 -1.46 7.70 -12.04
C VAL A 94 -2.67 6.87 -12.43
N LEU A 95 -2.73 5.59 -12.04
CA LEU A 95 -3.87 4.74 -12.33
C LEU A 95 -5.15 5.25 -11.62
N ALA A 96 -5.03 5.71 -10.38
CA ALA A 96 -6.13 6.34 -9.65
C ALA A 96 -6.63 7.63 -10.30
N LEU A 97 -5.76 8.36 -11.02
CA LEU A 97 -6.11 9.58 -11.73
C LEU A 97 -6.77 9.29 -13.09
N ILE A 98 -6.37 8.20 -13.75
CA ILE A 98 -6.95 7.74 -15.03
C ILE A 98 -8.30 7.06 -14.81
N LEU A 99 -8.47 6.30 -13.72
CA LEU A 99 -9.72 5.60 -13.45
C LEU A 99 -10.81 6.58 -12.99
N PRO A 100 -12.09 6.35 -13.37
CA PRO A 100 -13.17 7.24 -13.00
C PRO A 100 -13.29 7.36 -11.48
N TYR A 101 -13.27 8.60 -10.98
CA TYR A 101 -13.32 8.96 -9.55
C TYR A 101 -14.39 8.24 -8.73
N ARG A 102 -15.46 7.77 -9.38
CA ARG A 102 -16.58 7.05 -8.75
C ARG A 102 -16.21 5.65 -8.24
N PHE A 103 -15.26 4.96 -8.87
CA PHE A 103 -14.93 3.57 -8.51
C PHE A 103 -13.96 3.47 -7.33
N PHE A 104 -13.10 4.46 -7.16
CA PHE A 104 -12.01 4.41 -6.17
C PHE A 104 -12.34 5.13 -4.86
N ARG A 105 -13.34 6.02 -4.81
CA ARG A 105 -13.52 6.93 -3.67
C ARG A 105 -13.95 6.24 -2.38
N GLU A 106 -14.84 5.24 -2.48
CA GLU A 106 -15.39 4.57 -1.29
C GLU A 106 -14.37 3.63 -0.63
N LYS A 107 -13.48 3.01 -1.41
CA LYS A 107 -12.53 1.99 -0.94
C LYS A 107 -11.11 2.23 -1.43
N PHE A 108 -10.68 3.50 -1.50
CA PHE A 108 -9.40 3.90 -2.09
C PHE A 108 -8.21 3.21 -1.41
N ALA A 109 -8.22 3.16 -0.07
CA ALA A 109 -7.15 2.55 0.72
C ALA A 109 -7.00 1.07 0.34
N ALA A 110 -8.09 0.30 0.45
CA ALA A 110 -8.07 -1.12 0.22
C ALA A 110 -7.76 -1.48 -1.24
N LEU A 111 -8.35 -0.77 -2.21
CA LEU A 111 -8.09 -1.01 -3.63
C LEU A 111 -6.68 -0.60 -4.05
N GLY A 112 -6.21 0.57 -3.60
CA GLY A 112 -4.86 1.06 -3.88
C GLY A 112 -3.79 0.17 -3.26
N SER A 113 -3.98 -0.26 -2.02
CA SER A 113 -3.09 -1.20 -1.36
C SER A 113 -3.09 -2.58 -2.01
N ALA A 114 -4.26 -3.12 -2.34
CA ALA A 114 -4.35 -4.41 -3.04
C ALA A 114 -3.66 -4.35 -4.40
N LEU A 115 -3.86 -3.26 -5.15
CA LEU A 115 -3.19 -3.03 -6.42
C LEU A 115 -1.67 -2.97 -6.26
N ALA A 116 -1.17 -2.20 -5.28
CA ALA A 116 0.26 -2.11 -5.01
C ALA A 116 0.86 -3.48 -4.67
N LEU A 117 0.20 -4.25 -3.79
CA LEU A 117 0.63 -5.59 -3.40
C LEU A 117 0.64 -6.57 -4.58
N ILE A 118 -0.45 -6.65 -5.35
CA ILE A 118 -0.56 -7.55 -6.51
C ILE A 118 0.53 -7.21 -7.52
N THR A 119 0.73 -5.91 -7.76
CA THR A 119 1.75 -5.43 -8.70
C THR A 119 3.15 -5.80 -8.20
N ALA A 120 3.46 -5.58 -6.93
CA ALA A 120 4.74 -5.96 -6.35
C ALA A 120 4.98 -7.48 -6.43
N VAL A 121 3.99 -8.30 -6.09
CA VAL A 121 4.08 -9.77 -6.25
C VAL A 121 4.33 -10.17 -7.70
N TRP A 122 3.68 -9.51 -8.65
CA TRP A 122 3.92 -9.75 -10.08
C TRP A 122 5.34 -9.37 -10.47
N PHE A 123 5.86 -8.22 -10.03
CA PHE A 123 7.26 -7.84 -10.27
C PHE A 123 8.25 -8.86 -9.71
N ILE A 124 8.00 -9.38 -8.51
CA ILE A 124 8.83 -10.43 -7.89
C ILE A 124 8.86 -11.71 -8.75
N ILE A 125 7.68 -12.16 -9.19
CA ILE A 125 7.56 -13.32 -10.08
C ILE A 125 8.29 -13.04 -11.40
N PHE A 126 8.08 -11.87 -11.98
CA PHE A 126 8.72 -11.46 -13.22
C PHE A 126 10.26 -11.47 -13.12
N HIS A 127 10.79 -10.97 -12.00
CA HIS A 127 12.22 -10.98 -11.71
C HIS A 127 12.80 -12.41 -11.62
N SER A 128 12.02 -13.36 -11.10
CA SER A 128 12.44 -14.75 -10.94
C SER A 128 12.55 -15.53 -12.26
N PHE A 129 11.93 -15.06 -13.35
CA PHE A 129 11.92 -15.73 -14.66
C PHE A 129 12.55 -14.89 -15.79
N PRO A 130 13.84 -14.52 -15.70
CA PRO A 130 14.49 -13.62 -16.66
C PRO A 130 14.56 -14.19 -18.09
N LYS A 131 14.55 -15.53 -18.23
CA LYS A 131 14.60 -16.24 -19.52
C LYS A 131 13.44 -15.88 -20.46
N TRP A 132 12.31 -15.43 -19.91
CA TRP A 132 11.12 -15.08 -20.70
C TRP A 132 11.34 -13.78 -21.49
N LEU A 133 12.16 -12.87 -20.96
CA LEU A 133 12.55 -11.61 -21.59
C LEU A 133 13.57 -11.84 -22.72
N GLU A 134 14.51 -12.77 -22.51
CA GLU A 134 15.56 -13.08 -23.50
C GLU A 134 15.00 -13.68 -24.79
N MET A 135 13.93 -14.48 -24.70
CA MET A 135 13.35 -15.13 -25.87
C MET A 135 12.44 -14.20 -26.72
N ARG A 136 12.18 -12.96 -26.28
CA ARG A 136 11.27 -11.98 -26.95
C ARG A 136 9.94 -12.58 -27.44
N GLN A 137 9.46 -13.65 -26.82
CA GLN A 137 8.24 -14.29 -27.24
C GLN A 137 7.06 -13.42 -26.75
N LEU A 138 6.38 -12.76 -27.69
CA LEU A 138 5.24 -11.89 -27.40
C LEU A 138 4.05 -12.65 -26.78
N VAL A 139 3.94 -13.95 -27.10
CA VAL A 139 2.85 -14.82 -26.61
C VAL A 139 2.88 -15.00 -25.09
N PRO A 140 3.97 -15.48 -24.45
CA PRO A 140 4.02 -15.60 -23.00
C PRO A 140 3.90 -14.24 -22.30
N LEU A 141 4.42 -13.16 -22.89
CA LEU A 141 4.28 -11.81 -22.34
C LEU A 141 2.80 -11.37 -22.33
N GLY A 142 2.08 -11.59 -23.43
CA GLY A 142 0.64 -11.31 -23.52
C GLY A 142 -0.16 -12.16 -22.54
N LEU A 143 0.17 -13.44 -22.41
CA LEU A 143 -0.51 -14.35 -21.47
C LEU A 143 -0.28 -13.92 -20.01
N TRP A 144 0.91 -13.41 -19.71
CA TRP A 144 1.25 -12.84 -18.40
C TRP A 144 0.52 -11.52 -18.11
N ALA A 145 0.41 -10.63 -19.10
CA ALA A 145 -0.38 -9.41 -18.97
C ALA A 145 -1.87 -9.73 -18.76
N VAL A 146 -2.41 -10.73 -19.49
CA VAL A 146 -3.79 -11.19 -19.30
C VAL A 146 -4.00 -11.78 -17.91
N SER A 147 -3.06 -12.59 -17.40
CA SER A 147 -3.17 -13.14 -16.04
C SER A 147 -3.11 -12.06 -14.97
N TYR A 148 -2.26 -11.04 -15.14
CA TYR A 148 -2.21 -9.87 -14.26
C TYR A 148 -3.55 -9.14 -14.19
N VAL A 149 -4.11 -8.80 -15.36
CA VAL A 149 -5.40 -8.09 -15.45
C VAL A 149 -6.53 -8.93 -14.85
N LEU A 150 -6.51 -10.24 -15.05
CA LEU A 150 -7.51 -11.17 -14.51
C LEU A 150 -7.44 -11.20 -12.97
N VAL A 151 -6.26 -11.32 -12.38
CA VAL A 151 -6.07 -11.31 -10.92
C VAL A 151 -6.48 -9.97 -10.32
N LEU A 152 -6.12 -8.86 -10.98
CA LEU A 152 -6.50 -7.52 -10.56
C LEU A 152 -8.02 -7.30 -10.62
N GLY A 153 -8.67 -7.76 -11.69
CA GLY A 153 -10.14 -7.74 -11.82
C GLY A 153 -10.83 -8.60 -10.76
N LEU A 154 -10.29 -9.79 -10.47
CA LEU A 154 -10.81 -10.67 -9.43
C LEU A 154 -10.69 -10.04 -8.04
N ALA A 155 -9.53 -9.46 -7.72
CA ALA A 155 -9.30 -8.75 -6.47
C ALA A 155 -10.25 -7.56 -6.31
N TYR A 156 -10.45 -6.78 -7.38
CA TYR A 156 -11.40 -5.67 -7.41
C TYR A 156 -12.83 -6.13 -7.10
N VAL A 157 -13.32 -7.16 -7.81
CA VAL A 157 -14.65 -7.73 -7.57
C VAL A 157 -14.78 -8.28 -6.15
N GLN A 158 -13.74 -8.94 -5.65
CA GLN A 158 -13.74 -9.51 -4.31
C GLN A 158 -13.82 -8.44 -3.21
N ILE A 159 -13.09 -7.32 -3.36
CA ILE A 159 -13.11 -6.20 -2.41
C ILE A 159 -14.44 -5.44 -2.46
N MET A 160 -15.05 -5.32 -3.64
CA MET A 160 -16.38 -4.72 -3.77
C MET A 160 -17.47 -5.59 -3.16
N ARG A 161 -17.41 -6.90 -3.37
CA ARG A 161 -18.47 -7.84 -2.97
C ARG A 161 -18.39 -8.26 -1.50
N ASN A 162 -17.19 -8.36 -0.93
CA ASN A 162 -16.98 -8.90 0.41
C ASN A 162 -16.33 -7.86 1.35
N PRO A 163 -17.05 -7.31 2.34
CA PRO A 163 -16.47 -6.37 3.31
C PRO A 163 -15.36 -7.01 4.18
N LYS A 164 -15.37 -8.33 4.31
CA LYS A 164 -14.29 -9.08 4.99
C LYS A 164 -12.94 -8.94 4.27
N ALA A 165 -12.93 -8.90 2.93
CA ALA A 165 -11.71 -8.78 2.15
C ALA A 165 -11.09 -7.39 2.33
N GLU A 166 -11.93 -6.36 2.32
CA GLU A 166 -11.52 -4.98 2.63
C GLU A 166 -10.92 -4.89 4.04
N ALA A 167 -11.61 -5.43 5.05
CA ALA A 167 -11.11 -5.42 6.42
C ALA A 167 -9.78 -6.19 6.57
N LEU A 168 -9.59 -7.28 5.83
CA LEU A 168 -8.32 -8.03 5.84
C LEU A 168 -7.18 -7.18 5.27
N VAL A 169 -7.39 -6.54 4.12
CA VAL A 169 -6.39 -5.67 3.49
C VAL A 169 -6.07 -4.49 4.41
N ASP A 170 -7.08 -3.83 4.98
CA ASP A 170 -6.85 -2.69 5.87
C ASP A 170 -6.06 -3.08 7.13
N ASN A 171 -6.43 -4.19 7.80
CA ASN A 171 -5.71 -4.69 8.97
C ASN A 171 -4.25 -5.07 8.64
N PHE A 172 -4.04 -5.73 7.50
CA PHE A 172 -2.69 -6.08 7.05
C PHE A 172 -1.87 -4.82 6.77
N MET A 173 -2.48 -3.82 6.12
CA MET A 173 -1.83 -2.56 5.79
C MET A 173 -1.51 -1.70 6.99
N GLN A 174 -2.37 -1.66 8.02
CA GLN A 174 -2.06 -0.97 9.27
C GLN A 174 -0.77 -1.52 9.91
N ARG A 175 -0.54 -2.84 9.85
CA ARG A 175 0.71 -3.46 10.33
C ARG A 175 1.88 -3.18 9.37
N ALA A 176 1.64 -3.24 8.07
CA ALA A 176 2.64 -2.96 7.05
C ALA A 176 3.14 -1.51 7.12
N VAL A 177 2.30 -0.55 7.53
CA VAL A 177 2.69 0.85 7.75
C VAL A 177 3.78 0.96 8.83
N THR A 178 3.63 0.24 9.94
CA THR A 178 4.64 0.24 11.01
C THR A 178 5.98 -0.33 10.52
N LEU A 179 5.94 -1.41 9.75
CA LEU A 179 7.15 -2.01 9.15
C LEU A 179 7.77 -1.11 8.07
N SER A 180 6.94 -0.46 7.26
CA SER A 180 7.38 0.47 6.22
C SER A 180 8.07 1.68 6.82
N ALA A 181 7.59 2.20 7.95
CA ALA A 181 8.28 3.28 8.66
C ALA A 181 9.69 2.87 9.11
N LEU A 182 9.87 1.62 9.56
CA LEU A 182 11.17 1.07 9.90
C LEU A 182 12.07 0.92 8.66
N TYR A 183 11.53 0.43 7.54
CA TYR A 183 12.28 0.32 6.28
C TYR A 183 12.73 1.69 5.78
N LEU A 184 11.85 2.70 5.77
CA LEU A 184 12.21 4.06 5.38
C LEU A 184 13.29 4.67 6.27
N PHE A 185 13.29 4.33 7.57
CA PHE A 185 14.37 4.74 8.46
C PHE A 185 15.71 4.09 8.08
N ILE A 186 15.69 2.81 7.72
CA ILE A 186 16.87 2.09 7.20
C ILE A 186 17.33 2.69 5.86
N ASP A 187 16.40 3.06 4.97
CA ASP A 187 16.73 3.71 3.70
C ASP A 187 17.39 5.06 3.92
N PHE A 188 16.89 5.84 4.88
CA PHE A 188 17.49 7.12 5.24
C PHE A 188 18.94 6.95 5.73
N LEU A 189 19.19 5.98 6.61
CA LEU A 189 20.56 5.64 7.05
C LEU A 189 21.42 5.15 5.88
N SER A 190 20.85 4.34 4.99
CA SER A 190 21.53 3.79 3.83
C SER A 190 21.93 4.88 2.84
N LEU A 191 21.04 5.84 2.59
CA LEU A 191 21.34 7.00 1.75
C LEU A 191 22.44 7.85 2.37
N ILE A 192 22.38 8.16 3.67
CA ILE A 192 23.46 8.88 4.36
C ILE A 192 24.80 8.18 4.19
N TYR A 193 24.84 6.86 4.37
CA TYR A 193 26.06 6.07 4.20
C TYR A 193 26.60 6.16 2.77
N VAL A 194 25.73 6.05 1.76
CA VAL A 194 26.12 6.18 0.34
C VAL A 194 26.66 7.58 0.05
N PHE A 195 26.03 8.63 0.58
CA PHE A 195 26.50 10.00 0.43
C PHE A 195 27.89 10.23 1.05
N ILE A 196 28.12 9.72 2.27
CA ILE A 196 29.42 9.84 2.95
C ILE A 196 30.51 9.06 2.21
N ARG A 197 30.20 7.90 1.64
CA ARG A 197 31.18 7.09 0.92
C ARG A 197 31.58 7.68 -0.43
N ASN A 198 30.70 8.48 -1.04
CA ASN A 198 30.90 9.05 -2.36
C ASN A 198 31.57 10.44 -2.35
N PHE A 199 31.74 11.06 -1.19
CA PHE A 199 32.44 12.34 -0.98
C PHE A 199 33.79 12.13 -0.29
#